data_AF-A0A2E9Z487-F1
#
_entry.id   AF-A0A2E9Z487-F1
#
_cell.length_a   1.000
_cell.length_b   1.000
_cell.length_c   1.000
_cell.angle_alpha   90.00
_cell.angle_beta   90.00
_cell.angle_gamma   90.00
#
_symmetry.space_group_name_H-M   'P 1'
#
loop_
_entity.id
_entity.type
_entity.pdbx_description
1 polymer ?
#
loop_
_entity_poly.entity_id
_entity_poly.type
_entity_poly.pdbx_seq_one_letter_code
_entity_poly.pdbx_strand_id
1 'polypeptide(L)'
;MNSKTPYDLLIECRSCGIENNIVDYVPSMRIFCSQCRERLIDADIVETHREFVCQKCDMKMVLLQATEVKLGESACSCGSTDLLEVGQTTLPDEAAKVGGLIDLAEDDNDVLEDTDWLRSGLSEIDDDDYDEMFNQDPGHS
;
A
#
# COMPACT_ATOMS: atom_id res chain seq x y z
N MET A 1 4.36 16.84 -16.42
CA MET A 1 5.55 16.08 -16.01
C MET A 1 5.33 14.62 -16.39
N ASN A 2 6.32 13.97 -17.02
CA ASN A 2 6.20 12.59 -17.49
C ASN A 2 6.00 11.66 -16.29
N SER A 3 4.89 10.94 -16.24
CA SER A 3 4.52 9.92 -15.25
C SER A 3 5.39 8.64 -15.30
N LYS A 4 6.67 8.77 -15.69
CA LYS A 4 7.60 7.66 -15.92
C LYS A 4 8.90 7.74 -15.13
N THR A 5 9.25 8.90 -14.55
CA THR A 5 10.48 8.98 -13.75
C THR A 5 10.16 8.50 -12.34
N PRO A 6 10.79 7.42 -11.86
CA PRO A 6 10.63 6.98 -10.48
C PRO A 6 11.12 8.08 -9.53
N TYR A 7 10.50 8.18 -8.36
CA TYR A 7 10.88 9.12 -7.31
C TYR A 7 10.66 8.53 -5.93
N ASP A 8 11.38 9.03 -4.94
CA ASP A 8 11.20 8.60 -3.55
C ASP A 8 9.97 9.30 -2.94
N LEU A 9 9.09 8.51 -2.33
CA LEU A 9 7.83 8.93 -1.74
C LEU A 9 7.79 8.54 -0.26
N LEU A 10 7.70 9.53 0.62
CA LEU A 10 7.30 9.32 2.01
C LEU A 10 5.79 9.54 2.10
N ILE A 11 5.04 8.59 2.62
CA ILE A 11 3.58 8.70 2.75
C ILE A 11 3.10 8.20 4.11
N GLU A 12 2.30 9.02 4.78
CA GLU A 12 1.68 8.66 6.05
C GLU A 12 0.45 7.79 5.78
N CYS A 13 0.25 6.74 6.58
CA CYS A 13 -0.94 5.92 6.45
C CYS A 13 -2.13 6.59 7.14
N ARG A 14 -3.24 6.79 6.40
CA ARG A 14 -4.50 7.32 6.96
C ARG A 14 -4.99 6.57 8.19
N SER A 15 -4.90 5.24 8.18
CA SER A 15 -5.55 4.40 9.18
C SER A 15 -4.75 4.28 10.48
N CYS A 16 -3.41 4.28 10.41
CA CYS A 16 -2.56 4.07 11.58
C CYS A 16 -1.54 5.19 11.85
N GLY A 17 -1.44 6.21 11.00
CA GLY A 17 -0.50 7.34 11.14
C GLY A 17 0.97 6.97 10.94
N ILE A 18 1.28 5.75 10.50
CA ILE A 18 2.66 5.32 10.31
C ILE A 18 3.17 5.80 8.96
N GLU A 19 4.33 6.45 8.97
CA GLU A 19 5.07 6.85 7.78
C GLU A 19 5.65 5.64 7.04
N ASN A 20 5.48 5.62 5.73
CA ASN A 20 6.01 4.59 4.84
C ASN A 20 6.91 5.26 3.82
N ASN A 21 8.17 4.83 3.77
CA ASN A 21 9.14 5.29 2.79
C ASN A 21 9.16 4.31 1.61
N ILE A 22 8.74 4.79 0.44
CA ILE A 22 8.68 4.05 -0.81
C ILE A 22 9.76 4.59 -1.74
N VAL A 23 10.76 3.76 -2.02
CA VAL A 23 11.85 4.07 -2.93
C VAL A 23 11.44 3.76 -4.37
N ASP A 24 11.87 4.59 -5.32
CA ASP A 24 11.60 4.41 -6.75
C ASP A 24 10.09 4.27 -7.10
N TYR A 25 9.23 4.99 -6.40
CA TYR A 25 7.79 4.96 -6.65
C TYR A 25 7.48 5.40 -8.08
N VAL A 26 6.62 4.63 -8.74
CA VAL A 26 5.96 5.01 -10.00
C VAL A 26 4.45 4.95 -9.84
N PRO A 27 3.67 5.82 -10.52
CA PRO A 27 2.21 5.86 -10.35
C PRO A 27 1.45 4.56 -10.67
N SER A 28 2.07 3.61 -11.38
CA SER A 28 1.48 2.28 -11.64
C SER A 28 1.65 1.30 -10.49
N MET A 29 2.47 1.61 -9.48
CA MET A 29 2.67 0.76 -8.30
C MET A 29 1.49 0.88 -7.35
N ARG A 30 0.98 -0.27 -6.90
CA ARG A 30 0.09 -0.32 -5.73
C ARG A 30 0.93 -0.43 -4.48
N ILE A 31 0.76 0.53 -3.58
CA ILE A 31 1.49 0.60 -2.31
C ILE A 31 0.55 0.43 -1.13
N PHE A 32 1.00 -0.31 -0.13
CA PHE A 32 0.26 -0.67 1.07
C PHE A 32 1.06 -0.32 2.30
N CYS A 33 0.37 0.02 3.39
CA CYS A 33 0.99 0.31 4.66
C CYS A 33 1.74 -0.92 5.17
N SER A 34 2.97 -0.71 5.63
CA SER A 34 3.80 -1.76 6.23
C SER A 34 3.19 -2.37 7.49
N GLN A 35 2.33 -1.64 8.21
CA GLN A 35 1.76 -2.07 9.49
C GLN A 35 0.34 -2.64 9.35
N CYS A 36 -0.62 -1.86 8.87
CA CYS A 36 -2.02 -2.29 8.80
C CYS A 36 -2.44 -2.88 7.45
N ARG A 37 -1.53 -2.91 6.45
CA ARG A 37 -1.79 -3.38 5.08
C ARG A 37 -2.88 -2.63 4.32
N GLU A 38 -3.38 -1.53 4.89
CA GLU A 38 -4.27 -0.61 4.21
C GLU A 38 -3.60 0.03 3.01
N ARG A 39 -4.40 0.39 2.03
CA ARG A 39 -3.91 1.07 0.83
C ARG A 39 -3.41 2.46 1.19
N LEU A 40 -2.25 2.85 0.67
CA LEU A 40 -1.69 4.18 0.95
C LEU A 40 -2.21 5.25 -0.02
N ILE A 41 -2.58 4.88 -1.25
CA ILE A 41 -3.12 5.79 -2.25
C ILE A 41 -4.53 5.34 -2.61
N ASP A 42 -5.50 6.18 -2.31
CA ASP A 42 -6.92 6.05 -2.62
C ASP A 42 -7.44 7.35 -3.26
N ALA A 43 -8.71 7.37 -3.71
CA ALA A 43 -9.31 8.54 -4.34
C ALA A 43 -9.43 9.75 -3.38
N ASP A 44 -9.62 9.48 -2.09
CA ASP A 44 -9.94 10.49 -1.08
C ASP A 44 -8.69 11.04 -0.38
N ILE A 45 -7.49 10.62 -0.79
CA ILE A 45 -6.24 10.99 -0.14
C ILE A 45 -6.02 12.52 -0.18
N VAL A 46 -6.55 13.17 -1.21
CA VAL A 46 -6.56 14.63 -1.38
C VAL A 46 -7.28 15.38 -0.26
N GLU A 47 -8.22 14.72 0.42
CA GLU A 47 -8.99 15.31 1.52
C GLU A 47 -8.27 15.16 2.87
N THR A 48 -7.39 14.17 3.00
CA THR A 48 -6.76 13.78 4.27
C THR A 48 -5.29 14.17 4.37
N HIS A 49 -4.60 14.32 3.24
CA HIS A 49 -3.15 14.56 3.21
C HIS A 49 -2.79 15.89 2.54
N ARG A 50 -1.56 16.34 2.80
CA ARG A 50 -0.88 17.43 2.09
C ARG A 50 0.45 16.96 1.53
N GLU A 51 0.80 17.51 0.37
CA GLU A 51 2.05 17.23 -0.32
C GLU A 51 3.09 18.30 -0.01
N PHE A 52 4.29 17.82 0.34
CA PHE A 52 5.50 18.61 0.53
C PHE A 52 6.62 18.03 -0.33
N VAL A 53 7.51 18.89 -0.81
CA VAL A 53 8.67 18.49 -1.61
C VAL A 53 9.93 19.04 -0.98
N CYS A 54 10.89 18.17 -0.71
CA CYS A 54 12.22 18.57 -0.27
C CYS A 54 13.01 19.14 -1.46
N GLN A 55 13.41 20.41 -1.40
CA GLN A 55 14.13 21.09 -2.48
C GLN A 55 15.57 20.59 -2.67
N LYS A 56 16.10 19.80 -1.73
CA LYS A 56 17.49 19.31 -1.77
C LYS A 56 17.62 17.93 -2.41
N CYS A 57 16.68 17.04 -2.15
CA CYS A 57 16.73 15.64 -2.62
C CYS A 57 15.51 15.25 -3.45
N ASP A 58 14.64 16.21 -3.78
CA ASP A 58 13.44 16.03 -4.60
C ASP A 58 12.45 14.97 -4.08
N MET A 59 12.58 14.57 -2.81
CA MET A 59 11.68 13.61 -2.17
C MET A 59 10.30 14.24 -1.98
N LYS A 60 9.28 13.51 -2.40
CA LYS A 60 7.88 13.87 -2.14
C LYS A 60 7.43 13.30 -0.80
N MET A 61 6.74 14.10 -0.01
CA MET A 61 6.17 13.69 1.27
C MET A 61 4.68 13.99 1.27
N VAL A 62 3.86 12.98 1.51
CA VAL A 62 2.41 13.07 1.58
C VAL A 62 2.00 12.72 2.99
N LEU A 63 1.78 13.75 3.80
CA LEU A 63 1.56 13.64 5.24
C LEU A 63 0.13 14.00 5.59
N LEU A 64 -0.39 13.48 6.71
CA LEU A 64 -1.74 13.82 7.15
C LEU A 64 -1.86 15.32 7.44
N GLN A 65 -3.03 15.90 7.20
CA GLN A 65 -3.31 17.29 7.55
C GLN A 65 -3.17 17.57 9.05
N ALA A 66 -3.31 16.54 9.88
CA ALA A 66 -3.10 16.63 11.33
C ALA A 66 -1.62 16.70 11.72
N THR A 67 -0.71 16.29 10.82
CA THR A 67 0.73 16.26 11.06
C THR A 67 1.30 17.68 10.97
N GLU A 68 1.82 18.18 12.08
CA GLU A 68 2.35 19.54 12.16
C GLU A 68 3.71 19.63 11.46
N VAL A 69 3.73 20.24 10.27
CA VAL A 69 4.95 20.51 9.51
C VAL A 69 5.27 22.00 9.60
N LYS A 70 6.42 22.34 10.18
CA LYS A 70 6.92 23.72 10.26
C LYS A 70 8.02 23.92 9.24
N LEU A 71 7.73 24.72 8.21
CA LEU A 71 8.70 25.04 7.15
C LEU A 71 9.94 25.70 7.76
N GLY A 72 11.12 25.15 7.47
CA GLY A 72 12.40 25.59 8.03
C GLY A 72 12.83 24.93 9.34
N GLU A 73 11.93 24.24 10.05
CA GLU A 73 12.24 23.48 11.27
C GLU A 73 12.12 21.96 11.06
N SER A 74 11.04 21.53 10.41
CA SER A 74 10.83 20.12 10.07
C SER A 74 11.85 19.67 9.03
N ALA A 75 12.50 18.54 9.30
CA ALA A 75 13.54 17.99 8.45
C ALA A 75 13.00 16.87 7.55
N CYS A 76 13.42 16.86 6.29
CA CYS A 76 13.32 15.73 5.39
C CYS A 76 14.22 14.57 5.88
N SER A 77 13.98 13.35 5.41
CA SER A 77 14.85 12.18 5.66
C SER A 77 16.32 12.39 5.25
N CYS A 78 16.61 13.32 4.34
CA CYS A 78 17.98 13.70 3.97
C CYS A 78 18.64 14.71 4.94
N GLY A 79 17.92 15.15 5.98
CA GLY A 79 18.36 16.13 6.96
C GLY A 79 18.22 17.59 6.54
N SER A 80 17.66 17.87 5.37
CA SER A 80 17.35 19.25 4.93
C SER A 80 16.06 19.75 5.56
N THR A 81 16.01 21.03 5.94
CA THR A 81 14.76 21.71 6.36
C THR A 81 14.11 22.53 5.25
N ASP A 82 14.71 22.49 4.05
CA ASP A 82 14.24 23.19 2.86
C ASP A 82 13.07 22.41 2.22
N LEU A 83 11.90 22.54 2.85
CA LEU A 83 10.64 21.93 2.44
C LEU A 83 9.76 22.97 1.77
N LEU A 84 9.14 22.59 0.65
CA LEU A 84 8.12 23.38 -0.04
C LEU A 84 6.76 22.69 0.12
N GLU A 85 5.78 23.39 0.69
CA GLU A 85 4.38 22.94 0.68
C GLU A 85 3.79 23.14 -0.71
N VAL A 86 3.35 22.04 -1.34
CA VAL A 86 2.69 22.06 -2.66
C VAL A 86 1.18 22.19 -2.49
N GLY A 87 0.62 21.64 -1.41
CA GLY A 87 -0.80 21.69 -1.09
C GLY A 87 -1.47 20.33 -1.27
N GLN A 88 -2.53 20.26 -2.07
CA GLN A 88 -3.21 18.99 -2.35
C GLN A 88 -2.36 18.10 -3.25
N THR A 89 -2.35 16.81 -2.96
CA THR A 89 -1.56 15.84 -3.73
C THR A 89 -2.19 15.52 -5.08
N THR A 90 -1.36 15.27 -6.09
CA THR A 90 -1.79 14.82 -7.43
C THR A 90 -1.68 13.30 -7.62
N LEU A 91 -1.30 12.56 -6.57
CA LEU A 91 -1.08 11.11 -6.64
C LEU A 91 -2.26 10.32 -7.22
N PRO A 92 -3.54 10.59 -6.85
CA PRO A 92 -4.67 9.86 -7.43
C PRO A 92 -4.81 10.11 -8.93
N ASP A 93 -4.68 11.37 -9.37
CA ASP A 93 -4.78 11.70 -10.79
C ASP A 93 -3.65 11.05 -11.60
N GLU A 94 -2.45 10.96 -11.03
CA GLU A 94 -1.30 10.30 -11.63
C GLU A 94 -1.51 8.80 -11.74
N ALA A 95 -2.03 8.16 -10.69
CA ALA A 95 -2.37 6.73 -10.70
C ALA A 95 -3.48 6.41 -11.71
N ALA A 96 -4.56 7.20 -11.73
CA ALA A 96 -5.67 7.05 -12.68
C ALA A 96 -5.21 7.10 -14.14
N LYS A 97 -4.35 8.07 -14.49
CA LYS A 97 -3.86 8.26 -15.86
C LYS A 97 -3.06 7.08 -16.40
N VAL A 98 -2.39 6.33 -15.54
CA VAL A 98 -1.56 5.18 -15.96
C VAL A 98 -2.28 3.84 -15.78
N GLY A 99 -3.56 3.86 -15.40
CA GLY A 99 -4.30 2.64 -15.06
C GLY A 99 -3.84 1.98 -13.76
N GLY A 100 -3.13 2.72 -12.91
CA GLY A 100 -2.93 2.33 -11.53
C GLY A 100 -4.30 2.30 -10.88
N LEU A 101 -4.80 1.10 -10.57
CA LEU A 101 -6.17 0.90 -10.11
C LEU A 101 -6.47 1.90 -8.98
N ILE A 102 -7.33 2.87 -9.20
CA ILE A 102 -8.11 3.44 -8.12
C ILE A 102 -9.39 2.64 -8.23
N ASP A 103 -9.70 1.86 -7.20
CA ASP A 103 -10.98 1.17 -7.16
C ASP A 103 -12.03 2.26 -6.95
N LEU A 104 -12.42 2.91 -8.06
CA LEU A 104 -13.66 3.65 -8.14
C LEU A 104 -14.70 2.59 -7.83
N ALA A 105 -15.32 2.67 -6.65
CA ALA A 105 -16.27 1.69 -6.14
C ALA A 105 -17.08 1.09 -7.30
N GLU A 106 -16.66 -0.09 -7.76
CA GLU A 106 -17.39 -0.82 -8.77
C GLU A 106 -18.67 -1.25 -8.08
N ASP A 107 -19.79 -0.88 -8.68
CA ASP A 107 -21.12 -1.32 -8.30
C ASP A 107 -21.06 -2.82 -8.00
N ASP A 108 -21.37 -3.18 -6.76
CA ASP A 108 -21.20 -4.48 -6.13
C ASP A 108 -22.24 -5.46 -6.70
N ASN A 109 -22.22 -5.68 -8.01
CA ASN A 109 -23.21 -6.46 -8.73
C ASN A 109 -22.63 -7.21 -9.94
N ASP A 110 -21.41 -7.71 -9.83
CA ASP A 110 -20.98 -8.86 -10.61
C ASP A 110 -20.45 -9.92 -9.66
N VAL A 111 -21.40 -10.65 -9.05
CA VAL A 111 -21.13 -11.99 -8.50
C VAL A 111 -20.63 -12.82 -9.67
N LEU A 112 -19.32 -12.90 -9.84
CA LEU A 112 -18.71 -13.95 -10.66
C LEU A 112 -18.99 -15.26 -9.94
N GLU A 113 -20.07 -15.94 -10.33
CA GLU A 113 -20.28 -17.36 -10.12
C GLU A 113 -19.09 -18.10 -10.71
N ASP A 114 -18.01 -18.25 -9.94
CA ASP A 114 -16.96 -19.25 -10.15
C ASP A 114 -16.19 -19.39 -8.84
N THR A 115 -16.91 -19.79 -7.79
CA THR A 115 -16.32 -20.32 -6.55
C THR A 115 -15.78 -21.73 -6.78
N ASP A 116 -14.75 -21.85 -7.63
CA ASP A 116 -13.92 -23.06 -7.78
C ASP A 116 -12.98 -23.29 -6.58
N TRP A 117 -13.19 -22.56 -5.50
CA TRP A 117 -12.54 -22.75 -4.20
C TRP A 117 -13.16 -23.88 -3.37
N LEU A 118 -14.24 -24.50 -3.87
CA LEU A 118 -14.69 -25.79 -3.35
C LEU A 118 -13.67 -26.85 -3.80
N ARG A 119 -12.72 -27.13 -2.91
CA ARG A 119 -11.90 -28.34 -2.98
C ARG A 119 -12.85 -29.52 -3.16
N SER A 120 -12.82 -30.19 -4.31
CA SER A 120 -13.64 -31.38 -4.58
C SER A 120 -13.28 -32.49 -3.59
N GLY A 121 -13.92 -32.48 -2.42
CA GLY A 121 -13.80 -33.48 -1.39
C GLY A 121 -14.98 -34.42 -1.43
N LEU A 122 -15.07 -35.25 -2.47
CA LEU A 122 -15.84 -36.49 -2.44
C LEU A 122 -15.03 -37.59 -3.12
N SER A 123 -13.86 -37.87 -2.56
CA SER A 123 -13.41 -39.26 -2.47
C SER A 123 -13.63 -39.66 -1.02
N GLU A 124 -14.39 -40.72 -0.78
CA GLU A 124 -14.49 -41.39 0.52
C GLU A 124 -13.06 -41.63 1.02
N ILE A 125 -12.65 -40.84 2.01
CA ILE A 125 -11.48 -41.14 2.83
C ILE A 125 -12.06 -42.00 3.94
N ASP A 126 -11.68 -43.28 3.96
CA ASP A 126 -11.89 -44.13 5.13
C ASP A 126 -11.20 -43.43 6.31
N ASP A 127 -12.01 -42.97 7.26
CA ASP A 127 -11.64 -42.12 8.40
C ASP A 127 -10.90 -42.89 9.52
N ASP A 128 -10.36 -44.08 9.22
CA ASP A 128 -9.85 -45.00 10.24
C ASP A 128 -8.32 -45.00 10.40
N ASP A 129 -7.57 -44.18 9.65
CA ASP A 129 -6.09 -44.27 9.61
C ASP A 129 -5.33 -42.96 9.94
N TYR A 130 -6.00 -41.99 10.55
CA TYR A 130 -5.36 -40.74 11.00
C TYR A 130 -4.39 -40.95 12.17
N ASP A 131 -4.63 -41.97 13.00
CA ASP A 131 -3.79 -42.30 14.14
C ASP A 131 -2.50 -43.07 13.75
N GLU A 132 -2.45 -43.74 12.59
CA GLU A 132 -1.24 -44.47 12.15
C GLU A 132 -0.16 -43.54 11.58
N MET A 133 -0.53 -42.38 11.03
CA MET A 133 0.43 -41.42 10.43
C MET A 133 1.45 -40.83 11.41
N PHE A 134 1.11 -40.75 12.70
CA PHE A 134 1.98 -40.19 13.75
C PHE A 134 2.66 -41.26 14.60
N ASN A 135 2.27 -42.54 14.44
CA ASN A 135 2.82 -43.66 15.20
C ASN A 135 3.94 -44.41 14.45
N GLN A 136 4.28 -44.01 13.23
CA GLN A 136 5.47 -44.52 12.54
C GLN A 136 6.74 -43.89 13.15
N ASP A 137 7.26 -44.53 14.19
CA ASP A 137 8.57 -44.25 14.76
C ASP A 137 9.65 -44.43 13.66
N PRO A 138 10.36 -43.37 13.23
CA PRO A 138 11.41 -43.49 12.21
C PRO A 138 12.68 -44.19 12.75
N GLY A 139 12.69 -44.59 14.02
CA GLY A 139 13.79 -45.29 14.68
C GLY A 139 13.61 -46.81 14.80
N HIS A 140 13.55 -47.54 13.68
CA HIS A 140 13.84 -48.98 13.69
C HIS A 140 14.85 -49.33 12.58
N SER A 141 16.10 -49.55 13.02
CA SER A 141 17.13 -50.36 12.36
C SER A 141 17.80 -51.24 13.40
#